data_AF-A0A9L0JJ37-F1
#
_entry.id   AF-A0A9L0JJ37-F1
#
_cell.length_a   1.000
_cell.length_b   1.000
_cell.length_c   1.000
_cell.angle_alpha   90.00
_cell.angle_beta   90.00
_cell.angle_gamma   90.00
#
_symmetry.space_group_name_H-M   'P 1'
#
loop_
_entity.id
_entity.type
_entity.pdbx_description
1 polymer ?
#
loop_
_entity_poly.entity_id
_entity_poly.type
_entity_poly.pdbx_seq_one_letter_code
_entity_poly.pdbx_strand_id
1 'polypeptide(L)'
;MAWWWQLLLGLWTVMPIWAGDKLLNVCMNTQHHKREPGPEDKLHKECIPWKDSACCTANTSWKAHLNVSLLYNFSLVHCGLMMPGCQRHFIQAVCFYECSPNLGPWIQQVDLSGQGERILDAPLCREDCEQWWEDCRTSYTCKSNWHGGWDWSGGKNRCPARARCHPFPHYFPTPADLCERIWSNSFKASPEHRNSGRCLQKWFEPAQGNPNEAVARLFASPAWSWEFSHTLMAFSLFLSCLS
;
A
#
# COMPACT_ATOMS: atom_id res chain seq x y z
N MET A 1 -36.92 27.80 40.23
CA MET A 1 -36.42 26.54 39.63
C MET A 1 -36.51 26.62 38.11
N ALA A 2 -35.77 27.57 37.51
CA ALA A 2 -35.84 27.88 36.07
C ALA A 2 -34.43 27.99 35.46
N TRP A 3 -33.47 27.24 36.01
CA TRP A 3 -32.05 27.30 35.59
C TRP A 3 -31.50 25.93 35.16
N TRP A 4 -32.31 24.88 35.14
CA TRP A 4 -31.81 23.53 34.81
C TRP A 4 -32.18 23.08 33.39
N TRP A 5 -32.98 23.85 32.66
CA TRP A 5 -33.39 23.50 31.29
C TRP A 5 -32.49 24.09 30.20
N GLN A 6 -31.59 25.02 30.53
CA GLN A 6 -30.66 25.61 29.54
C GLN A 6 -29.35 24.83 29.39
N LEU A 7 -29.08 23.83 30.23
CA LEU A 7 -27.87 23.00 30.14
C LEU A 7 -28.04 21.75 29.25
N LEU A 8 -29.27 21.36 28.89
CA LEU A 8 -29.53 20.18 28.06
C LEU A 8 -29.56 20.47 26.55
N LEU A 9 -29.61 21.73 26.13
CA LEU A 9 -29.62 22.12 24.71
C LEU A 9 -28.23 22.48 24.16
N GLY A 10 -27.19 22.51 25.01
CA GLY A 10 -25.84 22.93 24.63
C GLY A 10 -24.88 21.82 24.18
N LEU A 11 -25.30 20.55 24.20
CA LEU A 11 -24.40 19.40 23.93
C LEU A 11 -24.66 18.67 22.59
N TRP A 12 -25.45 19.24 21.69
CA TRP A 12 -25.85 18.60 20.42
C TRP A 12 -25.32 19.29 19.16
N THR A 13 -24.26 20.08 19.25
CA THR A 13 -23.63 20.72 18.06
C THR A 13 -22.16 20.37 17.86
N VAL A 14 -21.62 19.38 18.58
CA VAL A 14 -20.37 18.73 18.14
C VAL A 14 -20.78 17.53 17.29
N MET A 15 -21.06 17.78 16.01
CA MET A 15 -20.98 16.72 15.00
C MET A 15 -19.63 16.04 15.19
N PRO A 16 -19.55 14.74 15.54
CA PRO A 16 -18.28 14.06 15.58
C PRO A 16 -17.74 14.16 14.17
N ILE A 17 -16.63 14.85 13.97
CA ILE A 17 -15.88 14.72 12.72
C ILE A 17 -15.58 13.23 12.63
N TRP A 18 -16.22 12.53 11.70
CA TRP A 18 -16.09 11.09 11.53
C TRP A 18 -14.59 10.80 11.40
N ALA A 19 -14.03 10.05 12.36
CA ALA A 19 -12.60 9.73 12.34
C ALA A 19 -12.18 9.03 11.03
N GLY A 20 -13.13 8.38 10.34
CA GLY A 20 -12.96 7.78 9.02
C GLY A 20 -12.69 8.78 7.89
N ASP A 21 -13.22 10.01 7.94
CA ASP A 21 -12.99 11.00 6.87
C ASP A 21 -11.52 11.44 6.80
N LYS A 22 -10.78 11.35 7.92
CA LYS A 22 -9.35 11.66 7.97
C LYS A 22 -8.47 10.63 7.25
N LEU A 23 -9.02 9.46 6.89
CA LEU A 23 -8.29 8.38 6.21
C LEU A 23 -8.59 8.33 4.71
N LEU A 24 -9.48 9.18 4.21
CA LEU A 24 -9.91 9.18 2.81
C LEU A 24 -9.27 10.33 2.04
N ASN A 25 -8.80 10.03 0.82
CA ASN A 25 -8.19 11.02 -0.06
C ASN A 25 -7.03 11.76 0.62
N VAL A 26 -6.05 11.00 1.10
CA VAL A 26 -4.88 11.49 1.84
C VAL A 26 -3.60 10.95 1.25
N CYS A 27 -2.51 11.69 1.43
CA CYS A 27 -1.17 11.26 1.07
C CYS A 27 -0.37 10.94 2.32
N MET A 28 0.34 9.81 2.32
CA MET A 28 1.25 9.48 3.42
C MET A 28 2.44 10.44 3.44
N ASN A 29 2.93 10.76 4.63
CA ASN A 29 4.10 11.60 4.83
C ASN A 29 5.39 10.80 4.58
N THR A 30 5.90 10.87 3.35
CA THR A 30 7.20 10.31 2.96
C THR A 30 8.01 11.32 2.16
N GLN A 31 9.22 10.94 1.73
CA GLN A 31 10.11 11.79 0.95
C GLN A 31 9.53 12.28 -0.39
N HIS A 32 8.72 11.45 -1.07
CA HIS A 32 8.32 11.70 -2.48
C HIS A 32 6.84 11.99 -2.67
N HIS A 33 6.06 11.97 -1.59
CA HIS A 33 4.65 12.28 -1.60
C HIS A 33 4.41 13.80 -1.48
N LYS A 34 3.35 14.26 -2.14
CA LYS A 34 2.75 15.58 -1.90
C LYS A 34 2.06 15.58 -0.54
N ARG A 35 1.79 16.79 -0.03
CA ARG A 35 1.03 16.96 1.22
C ARG A 35 -0.42 16.51 1.10
N GLU A 36 -1.04 16.78 -0.04
CA GLU A 36 -2.45 16.48 -0.31
C GLU A 36 -2.61 15.99 -1.75
N PRO A 37 -3.63 15.15 -2.04
CA PRO A 37 -3.90 14.70 -3.40
C PRO A 37 -4.32 15.86 -4.30
N GLY A 38 -4.04 15.72 -5.59
CA GLY A 38 -4.54 16.64 -6.60
C GLY A 38 -4.17 16.19 -8.01
N PRO A 39 -4.73 16.85 -9.04
CA PRO A 39 -4.51 16.48 -10.43
C PRO A 39 -3.04 16.65 -10.86
N GLU A 40 -2.58 15.73 -11.69
CA GLU A 40 -1.23 15.65 -12.27
C GLU A 40 -1.33 15.16 -13.73
N ASP A 41 -1.63 16.04 -14.68
CA ASP A 41 -1.86 15.64 -16.09
C ASP A 41 -0.64 15.03 -16.80
N LYS A 42 0.54 15.14 -16.19
CA LYS A 42 1.84 14.73 -16.77
C LYS A 42 2.44 13.50 -16.10
N LEU A 43 1.63 12.68 -15.43
CA LEU A 43 2.11 11.40 -14.91
C LEU A 43 2.60 10.50 -16.06
N HIS A 44 3.66 9.74 -15.79
CA HIS A 44 4.34 8.93 -16.79
C HIS A 44 3.77 7.51 -16.87
N LYS A 45 3.46 7.05 -18.09
CA LYS A 45 3.11 5.64 -18.45
C LYS A 45 2.26 4.91 -17.41
N GLU A 46 2.82 3.92 -16.69
CA GLU A 46 2.15 3.10 -15.69
C GLU A 46 1.48 3.92 -14.57
N CYS A 47 1.94 5.14 -14.30
CA CYS A 47 1.38 6.03 -13.29
C CYS A 47 0.22 6.91 -13.80
N ILE A 48 -0.07 6.93 -15.12
CA ILE A 48 -1.18 7.71 -15.70
C ILE A 48 -2.54 7.46 -15.04
N PRO A 49 -2.88 6.25 -14.56
CA PRO A 49 -4.16 5.98 -13.93
C PRO A 49 -4.54 6.88 -12.74
N TRP A 50 -3.56 7.53 -12.10
CA TRP A 50 -3.80 8.42 -10.95
C TRP A 50 -3.87 9.91 -11.33
N LYS A 51 -3.80 10.27 -12.62
CA LYS A 51 -3.66 11.67 -13.06
C LYS A 51 -4.73 12.63 -12.52
N ASP A 52 -5.96 12.17 -12.28
CA ASP A 52 -7.06 13.04 -11.86
C ASP A 52 -6.99 13.37 -10.35
N SER A 53 -6.36 12.49 -9.56
CA SER A 53 -6.07 12.71 -8.13
C SER A 53 -4.89 11.82 -7.70
N ALA A 54 -3.70 12.42 -7.60
CA ALA A 54 -2.46 11.73 -7.24
C ALA A 54 -1.75 12.36 -6.04
N CYS A 55 -1.05 11.52 -5.29
CA CYS A 55 -0.09 11.91 -4.25
C CYS A 55 1.34 12.06 -4.75
N CYS A 56 1.65 11.61 -5.96
CA CYS A 56 2.96 11.76 -6.57
C CYS A 56 2.98 13.00 -7.48
N THR A 57 4.17 13.40 -7.93
CA THR A 57 4.33 14.43 -8.97
C THR A 57 4.69 13.79 -10.31
N ALA A 58 4.56 14.55 -11.41
CA ALA A 58 5.12 14.15 -12.71
C ALA A 58 6.59 13.70 -12.63
N ASN A 59 7.43 14.41 -11.86
CA ASN A 59 8.84 14.04 -11.66
C ASN A 59 9.01 12.71 -10.91
N THR A 60 8.22 12.48 -9.85
CA THR A 60 8.20 11.22 -9.11
C THR A 60 7.83 10.07 -10.05
N SER A 61 6.77 10.23 -10.84
CA SER A 61 6.32 9.22 -11.80
C SER A 61 7.37 8.92 -12.87
N TRP A 62 8.05 9.94 -13.42
CA TRP A 62 9.14 9.74 -14.37
C TRP A 62 10.31 8.97 -13.75
N LYS A 63 10.74 9.34 -12.54
CA LYS A 63 11.83 8.67 -11.82
C LYS A 63 11.54 7.21 -11.51
N ALA A 64 10.27 6.85 -11.27
CA ALA A 64 9.85 5.47 -11.04
C ALA A 64 10.15 4.53 -12.23
N HIS A 65 10.27 5.08 -13.46
CA HIS A 65 10.49 4.30 -14.69
C HIS A 65 11.96 4.27 -15.14
N LEU A 66 12.87 4.88 -14.39
CA LEU A 66 14.30 4.82 -14.69
C LEU A 66 14.87 3.46 -14.29
N ASN A 67 15.78 2.91 -15.11
CA ASN A 67 16.41 1.60 -14.87
C ASN A 67 17.09 1.48 -13.50
N VAL A 68 17.65 2.60 -13.02
CA VAL A 68 17.96 2.82 -11.61
C VAL A 68 16.99 3.89 -11.16
N SER A 69 15.98 3.51 -10.40
CA SER A 69 14.97 4.45 -9.91
C SER A 69 15.66 5.43 -8.98
N LEU A 70 15.72 6.70 -9.39
CA LEU A 70 16.31 7.78 -8.60
C LEU A 70 15.47 8.12 -7.34
N LEU A 71 14.28 7.54 -7.19
CA LEU A 71 13.48 7.68 -5.96
C LEU A 71 14.18 7.01 -4.78
N TYR A 72 14.70 5.81 -5.01
CA TYR A 72 15.26 4.95 -3.96
C TYR A 72 16.70 4.53 -4.24
N ASN A 73 17.29 5.06 -5.31
CA ASN A 73 18.54 4.61 -5.88
C ASN A 73 18.57 3.08 -6.10
N PHE A 74 17.40 2.53 -6.47
CA PHE A 74 17.16 1.10 -6.52
C PHE A 74 17.19 0.58 -7.95
N SER A 75 17.93 -0.50 -8.15
CA SER A 75 18.16 -1.22 -9.38
C SER A 75 17.40 -2.55 -9.36
N LEU A 76 16.46 -2.70 -10.30
CA LEU A 76 15.74 -3.95 -10.52
C LEU A 76 16.63 -5.04 -11.14
N VAL A 77 17.83 -4.68 -11.62
CA VAL A 77 18.77 -5.60 -12.31
C VAL A 77 19.90 -6.13 -11.43
N HIS A 78 19.68 -6.26 -10.11
CA HIS A 78 20.69 -6.72 -9.16
C HIS A 78 21.13 -8.19 -9.35
N CYS A 79 20.37 -8.98 -10.12
CA CYS A 79 20.67 -10.36 -10.51
C CYS A 79 20.68 -10.57 -12.03
N GLY A 80 21.00 -9.52 -12.80
CA GLY A 80 20.90 -9.53 -14.27
C GLY A 80 19.63 -8.84 -14.76
N LEU A 81 19.35 -8.94 -16.07
CA LEU A 81 18.17 -8.30 -16.65
C LEU A 81 16.90 -8.95 -16.12
N MET A 82 15.98 -8.11 -15.63
CA MET A 82 14.65 -8.53 -15.21
C MET A 82 13.75 -8.66 -16.43
N MET A 83 12.84 -9.64 -16.42
CA MET A 83 11.88 -9.80 -17.51
C MET A 83 10.96 -8.57 -17.61
N PRO A 84 10.63 -8.09 -18.82
CA PRO A 84 9.83 -6.87 -18.97
C PRO A 84 8.48 -6.89 -18.25
N GLY A 85 7.76 -8.02 -18.27
CA GLY A 85 6.50 -8.19 -17.52
C GLY A 85 6.70 -8.02 -16.02
N CYS A 86 7.68 -8.73 -15.47
CA CYS A 86 8.08 -8.60 -14.06
C CYS A 86 8.45 -7.16 -13.67
N GLN A 87 9.30 -6.51 -14.47
CA GLN A 87 9.71 -5.12 -14.26
C GLN A 87 8.50 -4.17 -14.25
N ARG A 88 7.56 -4.37 -15.18
CA ARG A 88 6.33 -3.58 -15.27
C ARG A 88 5.49 -3.68 -13.99
N HIS A 89 5.40 -4.84 -13.38
CA HIS A 89 4.69 -5.00 -12.10
C HIS A 89 5.33 -4.25 -10.93
N PHE A 90 6.67 -4.14 -10.89
CA PHE A 90 7.38 -3.33 -9.88
C PHE A 90 7.16 -1.84 -10.12
N ILE A 91 7.24 -1.39 -11.37
CA ILE A 91 6.95 0.01 -11.73
C ILE A 91 5.52 0.36 -11.34
N GLN A 92 4.53 -0.50 -11.67
CA GLN A 92 3.14 -0.29 -11.28
C GLN A 92 2.97 -0.26 -9.76
N ALA A 93 3.67 -1.11 -9.02
CA ALA A 93 3.62 -1.10 -7.55
C ALA A 93 4.20 0.19 -6.96
N VAL A 94 5.27 0.73 -7.54
CA VAL A 94 5.81 2.04 -7.17
C VAL A 94 4.81 3.15 -7.51
N CYS A 95 4.22 3.16 -8.71
CA CYS A 95 3.17 4.13 -9.05
C CYS A 95 2.00 4.06 -8.06
N PHE A 96 1.55 2.85 -7.72
CA PHE A 96 0.46 2.66 -6.76
C PHE A 96 0.83 3.19 -5.37
N TYR A 97 2.02 2.87 -4.87
CA TYR A 97 2.50 3.34 -3.58
C TYR A 97 2.66 4.86 -3.52
N GLU A 98 3.29 5.47 -4.54
CA GLU A 98 3.58 6.91 -4.55
C GLU A 98 2.37 7.79 -4.89
N CYS A 99 1.48 7.28 -5.75
CA CYS A 99 0.44 8.11 -6.35
C CYS A 99 -0.95 7.90 -5.73
N SER A 100 -1.24 6.76 -5.10
CA SER A 100 -2.59 6.46 -4.65
C SER A 100 -3.02 7.32 -3.44
N PRO A 101 -4.10 8.11 -3.56
CA PRO A 101 -4.66 8.84 -2.42
C PRO A 101 -5.60 7.96 -1.57
N ASN A 102 -5.71 6.67 -1.89
CA ASN A 102 -6.66 5.73 -1.30
C ASN A 102 -6.00 4.72 -0.36
N LEU A 103 -4.76 4.97 0.06
CA LEU A 103 -4.03 4.09 0.98
C LEU A 103 -4.22 4.43 2.45
N GLY A 104 -4.95 5.51 2.76
CA GLY A 104 -5.10 6.06 4.11
C GLY A 104 -5.45 5.06 5.22
N PRO A 105 -6.39 4.11 5.05
CA PRO A 105 -6.73 3.14 6.08
C PRO A 105 -5.57 2.24 6.54
N TRP A 106 -4.49 2.15 5.75
CA TRP A 106 -3.33 1.31 6.02
C TRP A 106 -2.07 2.11 6.35
N ILE A 107 -2.16 3.45 6.40
CA ILE A 107 -1.04 4.31 6.78
C ILE A 107 -0.74 4.14 8.27
N GLN A 108 0.53 3.89 8.59
CA GLN A 108 1.06 3.79 9.95
C GLN A 108 2.35 4.59 10.07
N GLN A 109 2.59 5.10 11.28
CA GLN A 109 3.84 5.77 11.64
C GLN A 109 4.98 4.75 11.72
N VAL A 110 6.14 5.09 11.15
CA VAL A 110 7.31 4.19 11.12
C VAL A 110 8.03 4.15 12.47
N ASP A 111 8.02 5.26 13.22
CA ASP A 111 8.68 5.36 14.51
C ASP A 111 7.85 6.12 15.56
N LEU A 112 8.25 6.00 16.83
CA LEU A 112 7.65 6.74 17.95
C LEU A 112 7.98 8.24 17.93
N SER A 113 8.94 8.66 17.09
CA SER A 113 9.33 10.06 16.94
C SER A 113 8.39 10.84 16.02
N GLY A 114 7.52 10.13 15.28
CA GLY A 114 6.58 10.69 14.31
C GLY A 114 7.23 11.07 12.99
N GLN A 115 8.43 10.55 12.70
CA GLN A 115 9.15 10.85 11.46
C GLN A 115 8.81 9.82 10.39
N GLY A 116 7.79 10.17 9.61
CA GLY A 116 7.45 9.49 8.37
C GLY A 116 6.48 8.34 8.55
N GLU A 117 5.78 8.07 7.46
CA GLU A 117 4.69 7.11 7.39
C GLU A 117 4.98 6.03 6.35
N ARG A 118 4.32 4.89 6.50
CA ARG A 118 4.31 3.82 5.50
C ARG A 118 2.95 3.15 5.49
N ILE A 119 2.70 2.33 4.48
CA ILE A 119 1.58 1.39 4.55
C ILE A 119 2.00 0.09 5.24
N LEU A 120 1.03 -0.55 5.89
CA LEU A 120 1.15 -1.90 6.42
C LEU A 120 -0.12 -2.69 6.10
N ASP A 121 0.06 -3.92 5.63
CA ASP A 121 -0.99 -4.90 5.36
C ASP A 121 -2.11 -4.40 4.42
N ALA A 122 -1.79 -3.52 3.47
CA ALA A 122 -2.75 -3.04 2.48
C ALA A 122 -3.21 -4.22 1.58
N PRO A 123 -4.52 -4.55 1.52
CA PRO A 123 -5.01 -5.80 0.95
C PRO A 123 -4.97 -5.73 -0.57
N LEU A 124 -3.93 -6.30 -1.19
CA LEU A 124 -3.81 -6.37 -2.64
C LEU A 124 -4.71 -7.48 -3.18
N CYS A 125 -5.48 -7.18 -4.23
CA CYS A 125 -6.36 -8.16 -4.86
C CYS A 125 -5.60 -9.38 -5.34
N ARG A 126 -6.29 -10.53 -5.31
CA ARG A 126 -5.73 -11.84 -5.63
C ARG A 126 -5.02 -11.85 -6.98
N GLU A 127 -5.68 -11.39 -8.04
CA GLU A 127 -5.12 -11.40 -9.40
C GLU A 127 -3.93 -10.46 -9.56
N ASP A 128 -3.94 -9.28 -8.92
CA ASP A 128 -2.82 -8.34 -8.95
C ASP A 128 -1.55 -8.94 -8.33
N CYS A 129 -1.72 -9.83 -7.35
CA CYS A 129 -0.65 -10.55 -6.69
C CYS A 129 -0.20 -11.80 -7.48
N GLU A 130 -1.15 -12.64 -7.89
CA GLU A 130 -0.88 -13.86 -8.68
C GLU A 130 -0.20 -13.54 -10.01
N GLN A 131 -0.69 -12.53 -10.75
CA GLN A 131 -0.10 -12.16 -12.04
C GLN A 131 1.31 -11.57 -11.89
N TRP A 132 1.55 -10.80 -10.81
CA TRP A 132 2.88 -10.28 -10.53
C TRP A 132 3.88 -11.40 -10.28
N TRP A 133 3.50 -12.39 -9.48
CA TRP A 133 4.34 -13.54 -9.22
C TRP A 133 4.60 -14.37 -10.49
N GLU A 134 3.56 -14.59 -11.29
CA GLU A 134 3.64 -15.33 -12.55
C GLU A 134 4.64 -14.71 -13.52
N ASP A 135 4.48 -13.40 -13.79
CA ASP A 135 5.32 -12.67 -14.73
C ASP A 135 6.79 -12.56 -14.25
N CYS A 136 7.02 -12.73 -12.95
CA CYS A 136 8.34 -12.75 -12.34
C CYS A 136 8.98 -14.14 -12.25
N ARG A 137 8.27 -15.23 -12.55
CA ARG A 137 8.72 -16.62 -12.30
C ARG A 137 10.11 -16.93 -12.88
N THR A 138 10.45 -16.37 -14.04
CA THR A 138 11.73 -16.58 -14.73
C THR A 138 12.77 -15.48 -14.49
N SER A 139 12.41 -14.43 -13.74
CA SER A 139 13.37 -13.42 -13.27
C SER A 139 14.17 -13.97 -12.08
N TYR A 140 15.25 -13.28 -11.72
CA TYR A 140 16.16 -13.68 -10.65
C TYR A 140 16.25 -12.61 -9.57
N THR A 141 16.44 -13.05 -8.33
CA THR A 141 16.72 -12.19 -7.18
C THR A 141 17.67 -12.92 -6.23
N CYS A 142 18.15 -12.22 -5.20
CA CYS A 142 19.02 -12.77 -4.17
C CYS A 142 18.48 -12.54 -2.75
N LYS A 143 17.28 -11.97 -2.62
CA LYS A 143 16.67 -11.59 -1.34
C LYS A 143 15.15 -11.74 -1.40
N SER A 144 14.57 -12.20 -0.29
CA SER A 144 13.11 -12.28 -0.08
C SER A 144 12.51 -11.03 0.58
N ASN A 145 13.34 -10.04 0.94
CA ASN A 145 12.90 -8.76 1.48
C ASN A 145 13.81 -7.66 0.93
N TRP A 146 13.21 -6.70 0.21
CA TRP A 146 13.91 -5.65 -0.51
C TRP A 146 13.91 -4.30 0.23
N HIS A 147 13.25 -4.21 1.38
CA HIS A 147 13.22 -2.99 2.20
C HIS A 147 14.59 -2.64 2.82
N GLY A 148 15.46 -3.62 3.02
CA GLY A 148 16.77 -3.38 3.64
C GLY A 148 17.76 -4.52 3.50
N GLY A 149 18.97 -4.34 4.03
CA GLY A 149 20.05 -5.34 3.99
C GLY A 149 20.64 -5.57 2.60
N TRP A 150 20.73 -4.51 1.80
CA TRP A 150 21.46 -4.48 0.54
C TRP A 150 22.89 -4.00 0.75
N ASP A 151 23.81 -4.39 -0.13
CA ASP A 151 25.12 -3.75 -0.23
C ASP A 151 25.00 -2.49 -1.10
N TRP A 152 25.44 -1.35 -0.56
CA TRP A 152 25.37 -0.03 -1.20
C TRP A 152 26.75 0.55 -1.55
N SER A 153 27.83 -0.20 -1.34
CA SER A 153 29.22 0.25 -1.57
C SER A 153 29.47 0.80 -2.99
N GLY A 154 28.71 0.32 -3.98
CA GLY A 154 28.80 0.75 -5.37
C GLY A 154 27.81 1.84 -5.78
N GLY A 155 27.17 2.53 -4.84
CA GLY A 155 26.23 3.62 -5.12
C GLY A 155 24.87 3.18 -5.70
N LYS A 156 24.57 1.88 -5.70
CA LYS A 156 23.26 1.27 -5.99
C LYS A 156 23.15 -0.04 -5.23
N ASN A 157 21.94 -0.53 -5.00
CA ASN A 157 21.74 -1.79 -4.29
C ASN A 157 22.36 -2.98 -5.04
N ARG A 158 23.11 -3.81 -4.31
CA ARG A 158 23.70 -5.07 -4.77
C ARG A 158 23.40 -6.19 -3.78
N CYS A 159 23.42 -7.41 -4.28
CA CYS A 159 23.27 -8.59 -3.44
C CYS A 159 24.34 -8.59 -2.33
N PRO A 160 23.95 -8.76 -1.05
CA PRO A 160 24.90 -8.80 0.04
C PRO A 160 25.82 -10.02 -0.09
N ALA A 161 26.95 -9.98 0.61
CA ALA A 161 27.91 -11.07 0.59
C ALA A 161 27.23 -12.42 0.88
N ARG A 162 27.52 -13.44 0.06
CA ARG A 162 26.97 -14.81 0.10
C ARG A 162 25.51 -14.97 -0.34
N ALA A 163 24.77 -13.90 -0.60
CA ALA A 163 23.45 -14.01 -1.21
C ALA A 163 23.59 -14.30 -2.72
N ARG A 164 23.17 -15.49 -3.14
CA ARG A 164 23.28 -15.94 -4.53
C ARG A 164 22.02 -15.60 -5.30
N CYS A 165 22.17 -15.32 -6.59
CA CYS A 165 21.02 -15.13 -7.46
C CYS A 165 20.35 -16.48 -7.76
N HIS A 166 19.05 -16.57 -7.46
CA HIS A 166 18.19 -17.71 -7.80
C HIS A 166 16.91 -17.20 -8.49
N PRO A 167 16.19 -18.07 -9.22
CA PRO A 167 14.88 -17.70 -9.75
C PRO A 167 13.96 -17.19 -8.64
N PHE A 168 13.09 -16.24 -8.95
CA PHE A 168 12.14 -15.65 -7.99
C PHE A 168 11.42 -16.69 -7.12
N PRO A 169 10.90 -17.82 -7.65
CA PRO A 169 10.23 -18.85 -6.84
C PRO A 169 11.08 -19.45 -5.71
N HIS A 170 12.41 -19.37 -5.78
CA HIS A 170 13.29 -19.81 -4.68
C HIS A 170 13.15 -18.92 -3.44
N TYR A 171 13.04 -17.60 -3.64
CA TYR A 171 12.89 -16.62 -2.56
C TYR A 171 11.42 -16.32 -2.23
N PHE A 172 10.54 -16.55 -3.20
CA PHE A 172 9.10 -16.31 -3.11
C PHE A 172 8.33 -17.55 -3.59
N PRO A 173 8.19 -18.60 -2.76
CA PRO A 173 7.57 -19.87 -3.17
C PRO A 173 6.13 -19.72 -3.66
N THR A 174 5.39 -18.75 -3.12
CA THR A 174 3.98 -18.49 -3.49
C THR A 174 3.77 -17.02 -3.90
N PRO A 175 2.63 -16.69 -4.55
CA PRO A 175 2.26 -15.30 -4.81
C PRO A 175 2.22 -14.44 -3.55
N ALA A 176 1.65 -14.97 -2.45
CA ALA A 176 1.60 -14.27 -1.18
C ALA A 176 3.01 -14.00 -0.63
N ASP A 177 3.93 -14.96 -0.72
CA ASP A 177 5.33 -14.74 -0.31
C ASP A 177 5.96 -13.55 -1.02
N LEU A 178 5.68 -13.37 -2.32
CA LEU A 178 6.07 -12.17 -3.03
C LEU A 178 5.35 -10.98 -2.40
N CYS A 179 4.08 -10.76 -2.69
CA CYS A 179 3.37 -9.51 -2.40
C CYS A 179 3.53 -9.01 -0.96
N GLU A 180 3.61 -9.92 0.01
CA GLU A 180 3.76 -9.59 1.43
C GLU A 180 5.20 -9.30 1.84
N ARG A 181 6.16 -10.17 1.50
CA ARG A 181 7.48 -10.14 2.16
C ARG A 181 8.47 -9.19 1.49
N ILE A 182 8.33 -8.99 0.19
CA ILE A 182 9.31 -8.25 -0.59
C ILE A 182 9.39 -6.76 -0.19
N TRP A 183 8.30 -6.17 0.30
CA TRP A 183 8.27 -4.82 0.90
C TRP A 183 7.91 -4.82 2.39
N SER A 184 8.36 -5.83 3.15
CA SER A 184 8.15 -5.92 4.61
C SER A 184 6.70 -5.69 5.03
N ASN A 185 5.75 -6.42 4.45
CA ASN A 185 4.32 -6.33 4.76
C ASN A 185 3.68 -4.99 4.39
N SER A 186 4.22 -4.26 3.41
CA SER A 186 3.51 -3.09 2.86
C SER A 186 2.15 -3.48 2.28
N PHE A 187 2.11 -4.62 1.56
CA PHE A 187 0.88 -5.22 1.07
C PHE A 187 0.61 -6.54 1.79
N LYS A 188 -0.66 -6.92 1.81
CA LYS A 188 -1.14 -8.23 2.25
C LYS A 188 -1.90 -8.88 1.11
N ALA A 189 -1.70 -10.18 0.85
CA ALA A 189 -2.45 -10.86 -0.19
C ALA A 189 -3.91 -11.05 0.28
N SER A 190 -4.86 -10.50 -0.47
CA SER A 190 -6.29 -10.69 -0.20
C SER A 190 -6.81 -11.91 -0.96
N PRO A 191 -7.72 -12.72 -0.37
CA PRO A 191 -8.43 -13.75 -1.11
C PRO A 191 -9.46 -13.16 -2.10
N GLU A 192 -9.78 -11.88 -1.95
CA GLU A 192 -10.80 -11.19 -2.73
C GLU A 192 -10.34 -10.94 -4.17
N HIS A 193 -11.27 -11.12 -5.10
CA HIS A 193 -11.08 -10.86 -6.51
C HIS A 193 -11.14 -9.35 -6.82
N ARG A 194 -10.48 -8.94 -7.91
CA ARG A 194 -10.63 -7.58 -8.46
C ARG A 194 -12.09 -7.20 -8.63
N ASN A 195 -12.40 -5.92 -8.42
CA ASN A 195 -13.75 -5.34 -8.47
C ASN A 195 -14.76 -5.84 -7.42
N SER A 196 -14.33 -6.63 -6.43
CA SER A 196 -15.17 -7.00 -5.27
C SER A 196 -15.52 -5.82 -4.35
N GLY A 197 -14.76 -4.72 -4.43
CA GLY A 197 -14.82 -3.61 -3.49
C GLY A 197 -14.16 -3.90 -2.13
N ARG A 198 -13.48 -5.05 -1.99
CA ARG A 198 -12.89 -5.53 -0.72
C ARG A 198 -11.37 -5.67 -0.74
N CYS A 199 -10.73 -5.37 -1.86
CA CYS A 199 -9.28 -5.37 -2.02
C CYS A 199 -8.83 -4.24 -2.96
N LEU A 200 -7.59 -3.81 -2.81
CA LEU A 200 -6.95 -2.79 -3.59
C LEU A 200 -6.39 -3.36 -4.89
N GLN A 201 -6.55 -2.61 -5.97
CA GLN A 201 -6.01 -2.93 -7.29
C GLN A 201 -4.89 -1.95 -7.62
N LYS A 202 -3.71 -2.46 -7.97
CA LYS A 202 -2.64 -1.62 -8.53
C LYS A 202 -2.81 -1.44 -10.04
N TRP A 203 -3.55 -2.33 -10.70
CA TRP A 203 -3.97 -2.21 -12.09
C TRP A 203 -5.46 -1.86 -12.17
N PHE A 204 -5.84 -0.85 -12.96
CA PHE A 204 -7.24 -0.56 -13.27
C PHE A 204 -7.33 0.29 -14.54
N GLU A 205 -8.51 0.31 -15.18
CA GLU A 205 -8.79 1.12 -16.36
C GLU A 205 -9.26 2.52 -15.92
N PRO A 206 -8.49 3.60 -16.16
CA PRO A 206 -8.82 4.93 -15.66
C PRO A 206 -10.16 5.45 -16.18
N ALA A 207 -10.56 5.04 -17.40
CA ALA A 207 -11.85 5.44 -17.99
C ALA A 207 -13.07 4.92 -17.20
N GLN A 208 -12.89 3.92 -16.33
CA GLN A 208 -13.96 3.36 -15.47
C GLN A 208 -13.92 3.91 -14.04
N GLY A 209 -13.06 4.89 -13.78
CA GLY A 209 -12.81 5.43 -12.44
C GLY A 209 -11.86 4.57 -11.60
N ASN A 210 -11.38 5.13 -10.49
CA ASN A 210 -10.46 4.43 -9.59
C ASN A 210 -11.26 3.53 -8.61
N PRO A 211 -11.15 2.20 -8.70
CA PRO A 211 -11.92 1.29 -7.85
C PRO A 211 -11.51 1.34 -6.37
N ASN A 212 -10.30 1.83 -6.08
CA ASN A 212 -9.76 1.87 -4.72
C ASN A 212 -10.44 2.91 -3.84
N GLU A 213 -11.17 3.88 -4.42
CA GLU A 213 -11.95 4.82 -3.62
C GLU A 213 -13.03 4.12 -2.78
N ALA A 214 -13.77 3.19 -3.40
CA ALA A 214 -14.81 2.44 -2.69
C ALA A 214 -14.22 1.52 -1.61
N VAL A 215 -13.06 0.92 -1.92
CA VAL A 215 -12.32 0.07 -0.97
C VAL A 215 -11.87 0.91 0.22
N ALA A 216 -11.22 2.05 0.01
CA ALA A 216 -10.77 2.91 1.11
C ALA A 216 -11.95 3.37 1.99
N ARG A 217 -13.08 3.75 1.39
CA ARG A 217 -14.31 4.12 2.13
C ARG A 217 -14.83 2.98 3.01
N LEU A 218 -14.82 1.75 2.49
CA LEU A 218 -15.24 0.57 3.25
C LEU A 218 -14.36 0.35 4.49
N PHE A 219 -13.03 0.40 4.33
CA PHE A 219 -12.08 0.14 5.41
C PHE A 219 -11.90 1.33 6.38
N ALA A 220 -12.23 2.56 5.97
CA ALA A 220 -12.25 3.72 6.87
C ALA A 220 -13.51 3.79 7.74
N SER A 221 -14.56 3.01 7.42
CA SER A 221 -15.85 3.09 8.10
C SER A 221 -15.79 2.51 9.52
N PRO A 222 -16.35 3.18 10.55
CA PRO A 222 -16.38 2.69 11.93
C PRO A 222 -17.08 1.34 12.10
N ALA A 223 -17.97 0.95 11.18
CA ALA A 223 -18.67 -0.34 11.25
C ALA A 223 -17.71 -1.54 11.15
N TRP A 224 -16.60 -1.41 10.40
CA TRP A 224 -15.60 -2.50 10.31
C TRP A 224 -14.89 -2.70 11.66
N SER A 225 -14.54 -1.62 12.36
CA SER A 225 -13.87 -1.75 13.66
C SER A 225 -14.74 -2.44 14.71
N TRP A 226 -16.06 -2.38 14.56
CA TRP A 226 -17.02 -3.07 15.43
C TRP A 226 -17.11 -4.57 15.15
N GLU A 227 -17.02 -5.04 13.90
CA GLU A 227 -17.00 -6.48 13.59
C GLU A 227 -15.78 -7.20 14.17
N PHE A 228 -14.60 -6.56 14.16
CA PHE A 228 -13.41 -7.08 14.83
C PHE A 228 -13.56 -7.11 16.36
N SER A 229 -14.23 -6.11 16.94
CA SER A 229 -14.50 -6.02 18.38
C SER A 229 -15.50 -7.08 18.86
N HIS A 230 -16.57 -7.32 18.09
CA HIS A 230 -17.57 -8.35 18.41
C HIS A 230 -17.00 -9.77 18.35
N THR A 231 -16.08 -10.04 17.42
CA THR A 231 -15.43 -11.36 17.29
C THR A 231 -14.51 -11.65 18.49
N LEU A 232 -13.80 -10.63 19.00
CA LEU A 232 -12.96 -10.74 20.19
C LEU A 232 -13.80 -10.89 21.47
N MET A 233 -14.88 -10.11 21.63
CA MET A 233 -15.76 -10.24 22.80
C MET A 233 -16.48 -11.59 22.84
N ALA A 234 -16.91 -12.12 21.69
CA ALA A 234 -17.53 -13.45 21.62
C ALA A 234 -16.56 -14.53 22.10
N PHE A 235 -15.29 -14.49 21.66
CA PHE A 235 -14.25 -15.43 22.11
C PHE A 235 -13.98 -15.35 23.62
N SER A 236 -13.93 -14.14 24.18
CA SER A 236 -13.73 -13.94 25.63
C SER A 236 -14.90 -14.45 26.47
N LEU A 237 -16.14 -14.33 25.98
CA LEU A 237 -17.32 -14.87 26.66
C LEU A 237 -17.33 -16.40 26.64
N PHE A 238 -16.91 -17.03 25.54
CA PHE A 238 -16.81 -18.50 25.48
C PHE A 238 -15.74 -19.07 26.42
N LEU A 239 -14.58 -18.41 26.55
CA LEU A 239 -13.52 -18.82 27.50
C LEU A 239 -13.95 -18.67 28.97
N SER A 240 -14.82 -17.70 29.27
CA SER A 240 -15.33 -17.46 30.63
C SER A 240 -16.40 -18.47 31.06
N CYS A 241 -17.06 -19.14 30.09
CA CYS A 241 -18.04 -20.19 30.35
C CYS A 241 -17.44 -21.61 30.43
N LEU A 242 -16.15 -21.74 30.13
CA LEU A 242 -15.40 -23.01 30.14
C LEU A 242 -14.45 -23.15 31.35
N SER A 243 -14.50 -22.21 32.30
CA SER A 243 -13.75 -22.23 33.56
C SER A 243 -14.65 -22.42 34.77
#